data_AF-A0A349DKL9-F1
#
_entry.id   AF-A0A349DKL9-F1
#
_cell.length_a   1.000
_cell.length_b   1.000
_cell.length_c   1.000
_cell.angle_alpha   90.00
_cell.angle_beta   90.00
_cell.angle_gamma   90.00
#
_symmetry.space_group_name_H-M   'P 1'
#
loop_
_entity.id
_entity.type
_entity.pdbx_description
1 polymer ?
#
loop_
_entity_poly.entity_id
_entity_poly.type
_entity_poly.pdbx_seq_one_letter_code
_entity_poly.pdbx_strand_id
1 'polypeptide(L)'
;MNLAENLFDRAEYRKCITHYTKVIHNNPGLPNLTYALYMRGCAYEEIGEIESACDDWQKAKSLGFEHPMGIDIIDMSLEKYRP
;
A
#
# COMPACT_ATOMS: atom_id res chain seq x y z
N MET A 1 13.36 4.29 -8.69
CA MET A 1 12.07 3.58 -8.82
C MET A 1 12.28 2.12 -8.55
N ASN A 2 11.61 1.59 -7.54
CA ASN A 2 11.47 0.15 -7.33
C ASN A 2 10.58 -0.43 -8.45
N LEU A 3 10.72 -1.73 -8.77
CA LEU A 3 9.95 -2.38 -9.84
C LEU A 3 8.43 -2.18 -9.66
N ALA A 4 7.93 -2.21 -8.42
CA ALA A 4 6.52 -2.03 -8.14
C ALA A 4 6.02 -0.59 -8.36
N GLU A 5 6.83 0.43 -8.06
CA GLU A 5 6.53 1.82 -8.39
C GLU A 5 6.43 1.99 -9.90
N ASN A 6 7.36 1.39 -10.66
CA ASN A 6 7.30 1.43 -12.11
C ASN A 6 6.05 0.72 -12.69
N LEU A 7 5.63 -0.39 -12.07
CA LEU A 7 4.38 -1.06 -12.44
C LEU A 7 3.17 -0.17 -12.13
N PHE A 8 3.17 0.52 -11.00
CA PHE A 8 2.11 1.47 -10.62
C PHE A 8 2.06 2.66 -11.60
N ASP A 9 3.21 3.27 -11.93
CA ASP A 9 3.32 4.38 -12.88
C ASP A 9 2.81 4.02 -14.29
N ARG A 10 2.87 2.73 -14.65
CA ARG A 10 2.35 2.19 -15.91
C ARG A 10 0.88 1.74 -15.81
N ALA A 11 0.20 2.00 -14.71
CA ALA A 11 -1.14 1.52 -14.41
C ALA A 11 -1.28 -0.02 -14.44
N GLU A 12 -0.17 -0.76 -14.24
CA GLU A 12 -0.15 -2.21 -14.18
C GLU A 12 -0.47 -2.72 -12.77
N TYR A 13 -1.59 -2.26 -12.20
CA TYR A 13 -1.94 -2.42 -10.78
C TYR A 13 -1.99 -3.88 -10.32
N ARG A 14 -2.52 -4.81 -11.13
CA ARG A 14 -2.54 -6.25 -10.77
C ARG A 14 -1.14 -6.85 -10.64
N LYS A 15 -0.19 -6.42 -11.48
CA LYS A 15 1.21 -6.86 -11.38
C LYS A 15 1.90 -6.22 -10.19
N CYS A 16 1.60 -4.95 -9.91
CA CYS A 16 2.04 -4.24 -8.72
C CYS A 16 1.61 -4.98 -7.43
N ILE A 17 0.32 -5.34 -7.32
CA ILE A 17 -0.24 -6.13 -6.22
C ILE A 17 0.49 -7.47 -6.06
N THR A 18 0.67 -8.19 -7.16
CA THR A 18 1.37 -9.49 -7.15
C THR A 18 2.81 -9.34 -6.66
N HIS A 19 3.49 -8.29 -7.09
CA HIS A 19 4.86 -8.00 -6.68
C HIS A 19 4.95 -7.67 -5.18
N TYR A 20 4.15 -6.73 -4.69
CA TYR A 20 4.15 -6.39 -3.27
C TYR A 20 3.71 -7.56 -2.38
N THR A 21 2.77 -8.37 -2.82
CA THR A 21 2.36 -9.59 -2.09
C THR A 21 3.53 -10.55 -1.91
N LYS A 22 4.35 -10.77 -2.95
CA LYS A 22 5.56 -11.58 -2.83
C LYS A 22 6.59 -10.96 -1.89
N VAL A 23 6.80 -9.65 -1.97
CA VAL A 23 7.76 -8.92 -1.10
C VAL A 23 7.36 -9.05 0.38
N ILE A 24 6.08 -8.80 0.68
CA ILE A 24 5.51 -8.89 2.04
C ILE A 24 5.62 -10.32 2.58
N HIS A 25 5.30 -11.33 1.76
CA HIS A 25 5.34 -12.73 2.19
C HIS A 25 6.76 -13.22 2.48
N ASN A 26 7.72 -12.87 1.63
CA ASN A 26 9.08 -13.40 1.72
C ASN A 26 9.93 -12.71 2.80
N ASN A 27 9.60 -11.47 3.17
CA ASN A 27 10.40 -10.68 4.12
C ASN A 27 9.49 -9.93 5.11
N PRO A 28 8.97 -10.59 6.15
CA PRO A 28 8.08 -9.96 7.13
C PRO A 28 8.79 -8.92 8.02
N GLY A 29 10.13 -8.84 8.00
CA GLY A 29 10.93 -7.84 8.70
C GLY A 29 11.55 -6.78 7.79
N LEU A 30 11.03 -6.59 6.57
CA LEU A 30 11.55 -5.62 5.61
C LEU A 30 11.49 -4.21 6.22
N PRO A 31 12.57 -3.40 6.20
CA PRO A 31 12.56 -2.02 6.73
C PRO A 31 11.45 -1.14 6.15
N ASN A 32 10.99 -1.45 4.94
CA ASN A 32 9.95 -0.73 4.21
C ASN A 32 8.64 -1.52 4.08
N LEU A 33 8.35 -2.45 5.00
CA LEU A 33 7.11 -3.25 4.99
C LEU A 33 5.87 -2.36 5.00
N THR A 34 5.87 -1.31 5.81
CA THR A 34 4.80 -0.31 5.91
C THR A 34 4.57 0.40 4.58
N TYR A 35 5.64 0.78 3.87
CA TYR A 35 5.56 1.36 2.53
C TYR A 35 5.04 0.37 1.48
N ALA A 36 5.46 -0.91 1.55
CA ALA A 36 4.96 -1.95 0.65
C ALA A 36 3.46 -2.20 0.82
N LEU A 37 2.97 -2.19 2.07
CA LEU A 37 1.54 -2.27 2.38
C LEU A 37 0.79 -1.04 1.86
N TYR A 38 1.31 0.17 2.10
CA TYR A 38 0.71 1.40 1.59
C TYR A 38 0.53 1.38 0.06
N MET A 39 1.61 1.07 -0.67
CA MET A 39 1.59 1.05 -2.14
C MET A 39 0.71 -0.08 -2.71
N ARG A 40 0.61 -1.22 -2.02
CA ARG A 40 -0.32 -2.28 -2.40
C ARG A 40 -1.77 -1.85 -2.16
N GLY A 41 -2.04 -1.12 -1.08
CA GLY A 41 -3.33 -0.50 -0.82
C GLY A 41 -3.74 0.48 -1.92
N CYS A 42 -2.83 1.37 -2.35
CA CYS A 42 -3.09 2.25 -3.50
C CYS A 42 -3.38 1.45 -4.78
N ALA A 43 -2.65 0.36 -5.04
CA ALA A 43 -2.91 -0.46 -6.22
C ALA A 43 -4.26 -1.19 -6.16
N TYR A 44 -4.73 -1.58 -4.97
CA TYR A 44 -6.07 -2.11 -4.76
C TYR A 44 -7.15 -1.06 -4.97
N GLU A 45 -6.94 0.17 -4.49
CA GLU A 45 -7.84 1.30 -4.70
C GLU A 45 -8.07 1.55 -6.20
N GLU A 46 -6.99 1.60 -6.98
CA GLU A 46 -7.04 1.84 -8.44
C GLU A 46 -7.80 0.76 -9.24
N ILE A 47 -7.93 -0.46 -8.69
CA ILE A 47 -8.73 -1.54 -9.31
C ILE A 47 -10.11 -1.70 -8.69
N GLY A 48 -10.48 -0.84 -7.73
CA GLY A 48 -11.79 -0.85 -7.06
C GLY A 48 -11.93 -1.85 -5.91
N GLU A 49 -10.85 -2.50 -5.48
CA GLU A 49 -10.84 -3.47 -4.38
C GLU A 49 -10.66 -2.72 -3.03
N ILE A 50 -11.62 -1.85 -2.69
CA ILE A 50 -11.49 -0.88 -1.59
C ILE A 50 -11.30 -1.54 -0.23
N GLU A 51 -11.99 -2.66 0.04
CA GLU A 51 -11.82 -3.38 1.31
C GLU A 51 -10.37 -3.84 1.51
N SER A 52 -9.76 -4.40 0.46
CA SER A 52 -8.36 -4.82 0.49
C SER A 52 -7.40 -3.63 0.62
N ALA A 53 -7.75 -2.48 0.02
CA ALA A 53 -6.98 -1.25 0.17
C ALA A 53 -6.97 -0.76 1.63
N CYS A 54 -8.16 -0.69 2.24
CA CYS A 54 -8.35 -0.30 3.63
C CYS A 54 -7.60 -1.23 4.59
N ASP A 55 -7.67 -2.54 4.38
CA ASP A 55 -6.96 -3.52 5.21
C ASP A 55 -5.44 -3.31 5.17
N ASP A 56 -4.88 -3.07 3.97
CA ASP A 56 -3.46 -2.82 3.80
C ASP A 56 -3.02 -1.50 4.44
N TRP A 57 -3.82 -0.44 4.29
CA TRP A 57 -3.55 0.84 4.93
C TRP A 57 -3.63 0.76 6.46
N GLN A 58 -4.63 0.08 7.02
CA GLN A 58 -4.73 -0.14 8.47
C GLN A 58 -3.55 -0.95 9.01
N LYS A 59 -3.12 -1.97 8.26
CA LYS A 59 -1.93 -2.75 8.62
C LYS A 59 -0.66 -1.91 8.56
N ALA A 60 -0.50 -1.08 7.53
CA ALA A 60 0.62 -0.15 7.45
C ALA A 60 0.64 0.82 8.65
N LYS A 61 -0.52 1.38 9.03
CA LYS A 61 -0.65 2.27 10.19
C LYS A 61 -0.32 1.57 11.51
N SER A 62 -0.84 0.37 11.75
CA SER A 62 -0.57 -0.38 12.98
C SER A 62 0.89 -0.80 13.14
N LEU A 63 1.63 -0.90 12.03
CA LEU A 63 3.08 -1.13 12.00
C LEU A 63 3.90 0.16 12.07
N GLY A 64 3.26 1.33 12.27
CA GLY A 64 3.93 2.61 12.44
C GLY A 64 4.37 3.26 11.13
N PHE A 65 3.63 3.07 10.04
CA PHE A 65 3.86 3.86 8.83
C PHE A 65 3.77 5.35 9.16
N GLU A 66 4.87 6.06 8.90
CA GLU A 66 4.93 7.51 8.98
C GLU A 66 5.35 8.01 7.60
N HIS A 67 4.53 8.88 7.00
CA HIS A 67 4.94 9.53 5.77
C HIS A 67 6.14 10.44 6.06
N PRO A 68 7.17 10.52 5.19
CA PRO A 68 8.36 11.34 5.44
C PRO A 68 8.09 12.84 5.70
N MET A 69 6.93 13.33 5.27
CA MET A 69 6.48 14.71 5.52
C MET A 69 5.63 14.86 6.80
N GLY A 70 5.48 13.80 7.61
CA GLY A 70 4.64 13.79 8.82
C GLY A 70 3.14 13.88 8.56
N ILE A 71 2.70 13.57 7.33
CA ILE A 71 1.30 13.64 6.93
C ILE A 71 0.64 12.27 7.14
N ASP A 72 -0.52 12.22 7.80
CA ASP A 72 -1.30 11.00 7.94
C ASP A 72 -2.10 10.71 6.65
N ILE A 73 -1.37 10.33 5.60
CA ILE A 73 -1.97 9.97 4.30
C ILE A 73 -2.83 8.72 4.38
N ILE A 74 -2.57 7.85 5.35
CA ILE A 74 -3.38 6.65 5.57
C ILE A 74 -4.74 7.07 6.11
N ASP A 75 -4.80 7.96 7.09
CA ASP A 75 -6.09 8.44 7.61
C ASP A 75 -6.89 9.17 6.54
N MET A 76 -6.26 10.00 5.72
CA MET A 76 -6.96 10.63 4.59
C MET A 76 -7.54 9.59 3.63
N SER A 77 -6.78 8.52 3.35
CA SER A 77 -7.23 7.44 2.45
C SER A 77 -8.37 6.63 3.07
N LEU A 78 -8.34 6.38 4.37
CA LEU A 78 -9.40 5.67 5.10
C LEU A 78 -10.68 6.51 5.27
N GLU A 79 -10.56 7.80 5.58
CA GLU A 79 -11.71 8.71 5.74
C GLU A 79 -12.50 8.87 4.45
N LYS A 80 -11.84 8.81 3.28
CA LYS A 80 -12.50 8.84 1.95
C LYS A 80 -13.54 7.73 1.79
N TYR A 81 -13.35 6.60 2.46
CA TYR A 81 -14.20 5.41 2.36
C TYR A 81 -14.99 5.11 3.64
N ARG A 82 -15.03 6.07 4.57
CA ARG A 82 -15.88 5.97 5.76
C ARG A 82 -17.36 6.11 5.33
N PRO A 83 -18.27 5.24 5.83
CA PRO A 83 -19.70 5.34 5.55
C PRO A 83 -20.35 6.59 6.17
#